data_AF-C7C6B0-F1
#
_entry.id   AF-C7C6B0-F1
#
_cell.length_a   1.000
_cell.length_b   1.000
_cell.length_c   1.000
_cell.angle_alpha   90.00
_cell.angle_beta   90.00
_cell.angle_gamma   90.00
#
_symmetry.space_group_name_H-M   'P 1'
#
loop_
_entity.id
_entity.type
_entity.pdbx_description
1 polymer ?
#
loop_
_entity_poly.entity_id
_entity_poly.type
_entity_poly.pdbx_seq_one_letter_code
_entity_poly.pdbx_strand_id
1 'polypeptide(L)' 'EHMICWTSNNGEFKLLQAEEVARLWGIRKNKPNMNYDKLSRALRYYYVKTP' A
#
# COMPACT_ATOMS: atom_id res chain seq x y z
N GLU A 1 7.92 12.20 0.74
CA GLU A 1 6.58 12.72 0.40
C GLU A 1 6.13 12.45 -1.04
N HIS A 2 6.95 11.85 -1.91
CA HIS A 2 6.60 11.70 -3.34
C HIS A 2 5.84 10.40 -3.70
N MET A 3 5.78 9.40 -2.80
CA MET A 3 5.22 8.07 -3.11
C MET A 3 3.96 7.74 -2.29
N ILE A 4 3.96 8.14 -1.02
CA ILE A 4 2.86 7.98 -0.07
C ILE A 4 2.87 9.21 0.85
N CYS A 5 1.68 9.73 1.18
CA CYS A 5 1.52 10.84 2.09
C CYS A 5 0.24 10.70 2.94
N TRP A 6 0.24 11.32 4.11
CA TRP A 6 -0.97 11.55 4.89
C TRP A 6 -1.81 12.64 4.22
N THR A 7 -3.12 12.45 4.17
CA THR A 7 -4.08 13.46 3.67
C THR A 7 -4.84 14.12 4.81
N SER A 8 -4.78 13.56 6.01
CA SER A 8 -5.37 14.13 7.21
C SER A 8 -4.67 13.63 8.48
N ASN A 9 -5.06 14.21 9.63
CA ASN A 9 -4.57 13.78 10.94
C ASN A 9 -5.32 12.56 11.51
N ASN A 10 -6.34 12.04 10.82
CA ASN A 10 -7.18 10.94 11.32
C ASN A 10 -6.79 9.56 10.76
N GLY A 11 -5.57 9.44 10.24
CA GLY A 11 -5.06 8.19 9.66
C GLY A 11 -5.42 7.98 8.19
N GLU A 12 -5.98 8.99 7.52
CA GLU A 12 -6.17 8.96 6.07
C GLU A 12 -4.86 9.22 5.33
N PHE A 13 -4.55 8.36 4.36
CA PHE A 13 -3.36 8.50 3.52
C PHE A 13 -3.67 8.16 2.07
N LYS A 14 -2.81 8.64 1.17
CA LYS A 14 -2.88 8.37 -0.27
C LYS A 14 -1.57 7.82 -0.80
N LEU A 15 -1.67 6.81 -1.67
CA LEU A 15 -0.55 6.34 -2.47
C LEU A 15 -0.46 7.22 -3.74
N LEU A 16 0.58 8.04 -3.83
CA LEU A 16 0.85 8.89 -5.00
C LEU A 16 1.53 8.10 -6.12
N GLN A 17 2.41 7.17 -5.75
CA GLN A 17 3.09 6.25 -6.67
C GLN A 17 2.87 4.81 -6.21
N ALA A 18 1.68 4.29 -6.51
CA ALA A 18 1.20 3.02 -5.98
C ALA A 18 2.10 1.82 -6.36
N GLU A 19 2.60 1.78 -7.59
CA GLU A 19 3.52 0.72 -8.05
C GLU A 19 4.87 0.75 -7.33
N GLU A 20 5.41 1.94 -7.07
CA GLU A 20 6.68 2.06 -6.35
C GLU A 20 6.55 1.63 -4.88
N VAL A 21 5.43 1.99 -4.24
CA VAL A 21 5.10 1.48 -2.90
C VAL A 21 5.00 -0.05 -2.91
N ALA A 22 4.37 -0.64 -3.94
CA ALA A 22 4.29 -2.09 -4.07
C ALA A 22 5.64 -2.75 -4.34
N ARG A 23 6.52 -2.12 -5.14
CA ARG A 23 7.89 -2.58 -5.37
C ARG A 23 8.70 -2.60 -4.06
N LEU A 24 8.62 -1.54 -3.28
CA LEU A 24 9.26 -1.45 -1.95
C LEU A 24 8.72 -2.51 -0.99
N TRP A 25 7.41 -2.74 -1.00
CA TRP A 25 6.79 -3.85 -0.26
C TRP A 25 7.33 -5.22 -0.71
N GLY A 26 7.49 -5.42 -2.01
CA GLY A 26 8.10 -6.60 -2.61
C GLY A 26 9.51 -6.85 -2.10
N ILE A 27 10.37 -5.83 -2.12
CA ILE A 27 11.74 -5.90 -1.59
C ILE A 27 11.71 -6.29 -0.11
N ARG A 28 10.88 -5.61 0.69
CA ARG A 28 10.79 -5.84 2.15
C ARG A 28 10.38 -7.27 2.53
N LYS A 29 9.59 -7.93 1.67
CA LYS A 29 9.05 -9.29 1.89
C LYS A 29 9.71 -10.36 1.01
N ASN A 30 10.77 -10.02 0.27
CA ASN A 30 11.41 -10.88 -0.73
C ASN A 30 10.41 -11.49 -1.74
N LYS A 31 9.54 -10.64 -2.29
CA LYS A 31 8.56 -10.97 -3.33
C LYS A 31 8.84 -10.09 -4.56
N PRO A 32 9.77 -10.49 -5.45
CA PRO A 32 10.21 -9.65 -6.58
C PRO A 32 9.09 -9.33 -7.58
N ASN A 33 8.07 -10.19 -7.67
CA ASN A 33 6.92 -10.01 -8.56
C ASN A 33 5.73 -9.29 -7.87
N MET A 34 5.99 -8.51 -6.82
CA MET A 34 4.97 -7.69 -6.17
C MET A 34 4.62 -6.48 -7.03
N ASN A 35 3.34 -6.13 -7.09
CA ASN A 35 2.79 -4.97 -7.80
C ASN A 35 1.57 -4.41 -7.06
N TYR A 36 1.02 -3.28 -7.52
CA TYR A 36 -0.09 -2.65 -6.83
C TYR A 36 -1.37 -3.49 -6.84
N ASP A 37 -1.65 -4.25 -7.90
CA ASP A 37 -2.82 -5.14 -7.95
C ASP A 37 -2.84 -6.15 -6.78
N LYS A 38 -1.68 -6.76 -6.50
CA LYS A 38 -1.52 -7.72 -5.39
C LYS A 38 -1.55 -7.02 -4.03
N LEU A 39 -0.87 -5.88 -3.90
CA LEU A 39 -0.85 -5.10 -2.65
C LEU A 39 -2.24 -4.57 -2.30
N SER A 40 -2.95 -4.01 -3.28
CA SER A 40 -4.31 -3.49 -3.11
C SER A 40 -5.28 -4.58 -2.68
N ARG A 41 -5.11 -5.82 -3.13
CA ARG A 41 -5.91 -6.96 -2.65
C ARG A 41 -5.69 -7.25 -1.17
N ALA A 42 -4.47 -7.10 -0.67
CA ALA A 42 -4.16 -7.22 0.76
C ALA A 42 -4.79 -6.07 1.55
N LEU A 43 -4.74 -4.83 1.05
CA LEU A 43 -5.41 -3.68 1.66
C LEU A 43 -6.93 -3.91 1.78
N ARG A 44 -7.58 -4.43 0.74
CA ARG A 44 -9.02 -4.75 0.78
C ARG A 44 -9.42 -5.76 1.86
N TYR A 45 -8.51 -6.66 2.25
CA TYR A 45 -8.78 -7.57 3.37
C TYR A 45 -8.84 -6.84 4.71
N TYR A 46 -8.25 -5.66 4.86
CA TYR A 46 -8.36 -4.89 6.10
C TYR A 46 -9.76 -4.30 6.28
N TYR A 47 -10.49 -3.97 5.21
CA TYR A 47 -11.85 -3.44 5.32
C TYR A 47 -12.83 -4.44 5.97
N VAL A 48 -12.66 -5.72 5.65
CA VAL A 48 -13.51 -6.81 6.19
C VAL A 48 -13.07 -7.22 7.60
N LYS A 49 -11.82 -6.93 7.98
CA LYS A 49 -11.25 -7.33 9.27
C LYS A 49 -11.52 -6.34 10.40
N THR A 50 -12.01 -5.15 10.08
CA THR A 50 -12.54 -4.21 11.07
C THR A 50 -13.90 -4.72 11.57
N PRO A 51 -14.12 -4.84 12.89
CA PRO A 51 -15.42 -5.20 13.47
C PRO A 51 -16.56 -4.27 13.05
#